data_AF-A0A7V8SIP8-F1
#
_entry.id   AF-A0A7V8SIP8-F1
#
_cell.length_a   1.000
_cell.length_b   1.000
_cell.length_c   1.000
_cell.angle_alpha   90.00
_cell.angle_beta   90.00
_cell.angle_gamma   90.00
#
_symmetry.space_group_name_H-M   'P 1'
#
loop_
_entity.id
_entity.type
_entity.pdbx_description
1 polymer ?
#
loop_
_entity_poly.entity_id
_entity_poly.type
_entity_poly.pdbx_seq_one_letter_code
_entity_poly.pdbx_strand_id
1 'polypeptide(L)'
;MVILQRIFQNILGNVLNHGKDYLQVTMTTSDEKWLKLSFSNGLQAKIDNPQLLLERFKTNEPSRTNKSTGLGLNIIQELCHMIHITPNIEITDTDFKIDLLIRLNQ
;
A
#
# COMPACT_ATOMS: atom_id res chain seq x y z
N MET A 1 8.19 -12.16 -14.81
CA MET A 1 7.33 -11.92 -13.62
C MET A 1 6.68 -10.55 -13.80
N VAL A 2 5.34 -10.48 -13.74
CA VAL A 2 4.57 -9.26 -14.05
C VAL A 2 4.63 -8.27 -12.88
N ILE A 3 4.76 -6.95 -13.14
CA ILE A 3 4.92 -5.91 -12.11
C ILE A 3 3.82 -5.97 -11.03
N LEU A 4 2.57 -6.22 -11.42
CA LEU A 4 1.43 -6.33 -10.51
C LEU A 4 1.61 -7.45 -9.46
N GLN A 5 2.19 -8.58 -9.85
CA GLN A 5 2.49 -9.67 -8.92
C GLN A 5 3.48 -9.22 -7.84
N ARG A 6 4.47 -8.40 -8.21
CA ARG A 6 5.44 -7.86 -7.25
C ARG A 6 4.78 -6.85 -6.31
N ILE A 7 3.86 -6.02 -6.79
CA ILE A 7 3.06 -5.12 -5.93
C ILE A 7 2.32 -5.94 -4.87
N PHE A 8 1.59 -6.98 -5.29
CA PHE A 8 0.84 -7.82 -4.36
C PHE A 8 1.74 -8.57 -3.38
N GLN A 9 2.90 -9.06 -3.81
CA GLN A 9 3.86 -9.68 -2.91
C GLN A 9 4.37 -8.72 -1.84
N ASN A 10 4.61 -7.45 -2.17
CA ASN A 10 5.04 -6.48 -1.17
C ASN A 10 3.90 -6.15 -0.19
N ILE A 11 2.67 -5.95 -0.69
CA ILE A 11 1.51 -5.69 0.16
C ILE A 11 1.25 -6.87 1.10
N LEU A 12 1.16 -8.09 0.56
CA LEU A 12 0.92 -9.30 1.35
C LEU A 12 2.10 -9.63 2.27
N GLY A 13 3.33 -9.35 1.86
CA GLY A 13 4.51 -9.45 2.71
C GLY A 13 4.42 -8.52 3.92
N ASN A 14 3.92 -7.29 3.73
CA ASN A 14 3.68 -6.38 4.84
C ASN A 14 2.61 -6.90 5.80
N VAL A 15 1.50 -7.42 5.27
CA VAL A 15 0.44 -8.01 6.08
C VAL A 15 0.97 -9.20 6.89
N LEU A 16 1.76 -10.09 6.28
CA LEU A 16 2.29 -11.27 6.99
C LEU A 16 3.34 -10.93 8.05
N ASN A 17 4.14 -9.89 7.82
CA ASN A 17 5.21 -9.50 8.74
C ASN A 17 4.76 -8.55 9.85
N HIS A 18 3.78 -7.69 9.56
CA HIS A 18 3.37 -6.57 10.44
C HIS A 18 1.88 -6.56 10.77
N GLY A 19 1.09 -7.43 10.13
CA GLY A 19 -0.36 -7.48 10.31
C GLY A 19 -0.78 -8.24 11.56
N LYS A 20 -1.95 -7.90 12.07
CA LYS A 20 -2.59 -8.50 13.24
C LYS A 20 -4.11 -8.49 13.08
N ASP A 21 -4.78 -9.41 13.76
CA ASP A 21 -6.22 -9.55 13.92
C ASP A 21 -6.98 -9.93 12.64
N TYR A 22 -6.73 -9.25 11.52
CA TYR A 22 -7.39 -9.53 10.25
C TYR A 22 -6.53 -9.14 9.04
N LEU A 23 -6.90 -9.74 7.90
CA LEU A 23 -6.64 -9.22 6.56
C LEU A 23 -7.98 -9.16 5.84
N GLN A 24 -8.34 -8.00 5.31
CA GLN A 24 -9.48 -7.82 4.45
C GLN A 24 -8.99 -7.37 3.07
N VAL A 25 -9.50 -8.04 2.03
CA VAL A 25 -9.26 -7.67 0.63
C VAL A 25 -10.61 -7.42 0.00
N THR A 26 -10.83 -6.23 -0.54
CA THR A 26 -12.08 -5.87 -1.23
C THR A 26 -11.78 -5.36 -2.63
N MET A 27 -12.69 -5.66 -3.54
CA MET A 27 -12.63 -5.20 -4.91
C MET A 27 -13.97 -4.55 -5.25
N THR A 28 -13.93 -3.28 -5.65
CA THR A 28 -15.11 -2.54 -6.06
C THR A 28 -14.86 -1.87 -7.40
N THR A 29 -15.91 -1.66 -8.18
CA THR A 29 -15.86 -0.95 -9.46
C THR A 29 -16.56 0.39 -9.34
N SER A 30 -15.92 1.46 -9.80
CA SER A 30 -16.54 2.78 -9.96
C SER A 30 -16.68 3.09 -11.45
N ASP A 31 -17.88 3.50 -11.88
CA ASP A 31 -18.14 4.07 -13.21
C ASP A 31 -17.63 3.22 -14.39
N GLU A 32 -17.67 1.88 -14.24
CA GLU A 32 -17.29 0.82 -15.22
C GLU A 32 -15.83 0.83 -15.75
N LYS A 33 -15.07 1.90 -15.50
CA LYS A 33 -13.72 2.10 -16.03
C LYS A 33 -12.63 1.97 -14.98
N TRP A 34 -13.00 1.95 -13.71
CA TRP A 34 -12.06 1.93 -12.60
C TRP A 34 -12.35 0.77 -11.66
N LEU A 35 -11.31 -0.01 -11.40
CA LEU A 35 -11.28 -1.03 -10.37
C LEU A 35 -10.53 -0.46 -9.17
N LYS A 36 -11.17 -0.49 -8.00
CA LYS A 36 -10.52 -0.21 -6.73
C LYS A 36 -10.28 -1.53 -6.01
N LEU A 37 -9.01 -1.86 -5.80
CA LEU A 37 -8.59 -3.01 -4.99
C LEU A 37 -8.03 -2.50 -3.66
N SER A 38 -8.68 -2.87 -2.56
CA SER A 38 -8.31 -2.43 -1.21
C SER A 38 -7.76 -3.60 -0.40
N PHE A 39 -6.65 -3.39 0.29
CA PHE A 39 -6.11 -4.28 1.30
C PHE A 39 -6.07 -3.55 2.63
N SER A 40 -6.64 -4.14 3.67
CA SER A 40 -6.56 -3.61 5.04
C SER A 40 -6.23 -4.71 6.05
N ASN A 41 -5.49 -4.33 7.08
CA ASN A 41 -5.12 -5.22 8.18
C ASN A 41 -4.91 -4.42 9.46
N GLY A 42 -5.15 -5.06 10.61
CA GLY A 42 -4.70 -4.53 11.90
C GLY A 42 -3.18 -4.56 11.98
N LEU A 43 -2.58 -3.74 12.83
CA LEU A 43 -1.13 -3.61 13.01
C LEU A 43 -0.67 -4.32 14.29
N GLN A 44 0.37 -5.14 14.17
CA GLN A 44 0.94 -5.87 15.31
C GLN A 44 1.58 -4.93 16.34
N ALA A 45 2.25 -3.88 15.86
CA ALA A 45 2.84 -2.83 16.67
C ALA A 45 2.25 -1.47 16.27
N LYS A 46 2.00 -0.62 17.28
CA LYS A 46 1.59 0.76 17.01
C LYS A 46 2.68 1.47 16.22
N ILE A 47 2.26 2.26 15.23
CA ILE A 47 3.15 3.12 14.48
C ILE A 47 3.26 4.45 15.24
N ASP A 48 4.48 4.81 15.65
CA ASP A 48 4.71 6.02 16.45
C ASP A 48 4.35 7.33 15.71
N ASN A 49 4.52 7.36 14.39
CA ASN A 49 4.19 8.53 13.57
C ASN A 49 3.59 8.13 12.20
N PRO A 50 2.27 7.83 12.16
CA PRO A 50 1.57 7.49 10.93
C PRO A 50 1.59 8.62 9.89
N GLN A 51 1.54 9.88 10.35
CA GLN A 51 1.56 11.05 9.47
C GLN A 51 2.87 11.14 8.68
N LEU A 52 4.01 10.90 9.33
CA LEU A 52 5.30 10.91 8.66
C LEU A 52 5.43 9.78 7.62
N LEU A 53 4.84 8.60 7.88
CA LEU A 53 4.78 7.52 6.89
C LEU A 53 3.93 7.93 5.68
N LEU A 54 2.78 8.54 5.94
CA LEU A 54 1.86 9.03 4.91
C LEU A 54 2.52 10.11 4.05
N GLU A 55 3.20 11.07 4.67
CA GLU A 55 3.93 12.14 4.00
C GLU A 55 5.02 11.58 3.09
N ARG A 56 5.86 10.67 3.61
CA ARG A 56 6.92 10.02 2.81
C ARG A 56 6.37 9.25 1.62
N PHE A 57 5.25 8.55 1.81
CA PHE A 57 4.57 7.87 0.71
C PHE A 57 4.02 8.86 -0.33
N LYS A 58 3.62 10.07 0.06
CA LYS A 58 3.12 11.07 -0.90
C LYS A 58 4.25 11.78 -1.64
N THR A 59 5.35 12.10 -0.95
CA THR A 59 6.44 12.91 -1.51
C THR A 59 7.44 12.10 -2.31
N ASN A 60 7.37 10.77 -2.26
CA ASN A 60 8.33 9.87 -2.92
C ASN A 60 9.79 10.19 -2.50
N GLU A 61 9.97 10.83 -1.33
CA GLU A 61 11.31 11.21 -0.85
C GLU A 61 12.06 9.95 -0.40
N PRO A 62 13.22 9.64 -1.01
CA PRO A 62 14.06 8.58 -0.51
C PRO A 62 14.51 8.97 0.91
N SER A 63 14.31 8.07 1.85
CA SER A 63 14.76 8.24 3.22
C SER A 63 16.27 8.47 3.23
N ARG A 64 16.73 9.73 3.32
CA ARG A 64 18.16 10.09 3.46
C ARG A 64 18.81 9.58 4.76
N THR A 65 18.06 8.84 5.56
CA THR A 65 18.54 8.01 6.66
C THR A 65 18.08 6.57 6.39
N ASN A 66 18.99 5.62 6.40
CA ASN A 66 18.80 4.17 6.16
C ASN A 66 17.87 3.46 7.20
N LYS A 67 16.83 4.12 7.70
CA LYS A 67 15.74 3.45 8.40
C LYS A 67 14.60 3.26 7.42
N SER A 68 14.72 2.19 6.63
CA SER A 68 13.55 1.50 6.08
C SER A 68 12.52 1.42 7.20
N THR A 69 11.31 1.90 6.96
CA THR A 69 10.21 1.81 7.92
C THR A 69 9.77 0.35 8.14
N GLY A 70 10.48 -0.63 7.55
CA GLY A 70 10.19 -2.06 7.60
C GLY A 70 9.01 -2.47 6.71
N LEU A 71 8.25 -1.51 6.20
CA LEU A 71 6.97 -1.71 5.52
C LEU A 71 7.06 -1.74 3.98
N GLY A 72 8.24 -1.69 3.37
CA GLY A 72 8.38 -1.84 1.91
C GLY A 72 7.56 -0.87 1.02
N LEU A 73 7.03 0.24 1.58
CA LEU A 73 6.03 1.09 0.92
C LEU A 73 6.58 1.82 -0.31
N ASN A 74 7.87 2.19 -0.30
CA ASN A 74 8.53 2.85 -1.43
C ASN A 74 8.54 1.95 -2.67
N ILE A 75 8.76 0.64 -2.49
CA ILE A 75 8.75 -0.32 -3.60
C ILE A 75 7.34 -0.39 -4.20
N ILE A 76 6.30 -0.44 -3.36
CA ILE A 76 4.91 -0.46 -3.85
C ILE A 76 4.62 0.79 -4.67
N GLN A 77 5.03 1.97 -4.20
CA GLN A 77 4.83 3.24 -4.90
C GLN A 77 5.54 3.27 -6.26
N GLU A 78 6.83 2.92 -6.31
CA GLU A 78 7.62 2.87 -7.56
C GLU A 78 7.00 1.92 -8.58
N LEU A 79 6.61 0.70 -8.14
CA LEU A 79 5.99 -0.29 -9.01
C LEU A 79 4.62 0.17 -9.52
N CYS A 80 3.80 0.82 -8.69
CA CYS A 80 2.50 1.36 -9.10
C CYS A 80 2.67 2.46 -10.16
N HIS A 81 3.63 3.38 -9.97
CA HIS A 81 3.93 4.42 -10.96
C HIS A 81 4.34 3.83 -12.32
N MET A 82 5.14 2.76 -12.35
CA MET A 82 5.57 2.12 -13.60
C MET A 82 4.42 1.55 -14.45
N ILE A 83 3.28 1.20 -13.83
CA ILE A 83 2.11 0.66 -14.53
C ILE A 83 0.89 1.56 -14.43
N HIS A 84 1.10 2.85 -14.12
CA HIS A 84 0.06 3.89 -14.07
C HIS A 84 -1.12 3.55 -13.13
N ILE A 85 -0.84 2.82 -12.05
CA ILE A 85 -1.78 2.62 -10.94
C ILE A 85 -1.58 3.75 -9.94
N THR A 86 -2.67 4.29 -9.42
CA THR A 86 -2.63 5.29 -8.36
C THR A 86 -2.84 4.60 -7.01
N PRO A 87 -1.82 4.48 -6.16
CA PRO A 87 -2.00 3.97 -4.81
C PRO A 87 -2.45 5.09 -3.87
N ASN A 88 -3.35 4.78 -2.95
CA ASN A 88 -3.70 5.62 -1.82
C ASN A 88 -3.53 4.81 -0.54
N ILE A 89 -2.93 5.41 0.49
CA ILE A 89 -2.75 4.75 1.78
C ILE A 89 -3.47 5.51 2.88
N GLU A 90 -3.99 4.75 3.83
CA GLU A 90 -4.61 5.23 5.06
C GLU A 90 -3.97 4.45 6.21
N ILE A 91 -3.45 5.15 7.21
CA ILE A 91 -2.77 4.54 8.35
C ILE A 91 -3.29 5.20 9.62
N THR A 92 -3.73 4.40 10.58
CA THR A 92 -4.06 4.81 11.95
C THR A 92 -3.02 4.24 12.93
N ASP A 93 -3.24 4.39 14.23
CA ASP A 93 -2.38 3.76 15.24
C ASP A 93 -2.51 2.23 15.29
N THR A 94 -3.60 1.69 14.74
CA THR A 94 -4.01 0.29 14.87
C THR A 94 -4.30 -0.39 13.54
N ASP A 95 -4.54 0.36 12.46
CA ASP A 95 -4.90 -0.18 11.15
C ASP A 95 -4.02 0.38 10.04
N PHE A 96 -3.76 -0.47 9.06
CA PHE A 96 -3.16 -0.11 7.78
C PHE A 96 -4.12 -0.44 6.66
N LYS A 97 -4.20 0.45 5.67
CA LYS A 97 -4.97 0.23 4.45
C LYS A 97 -4.25 0.82 3.24
N ILE A 98 -4.28 0.07 2.14
CA ILE A 98 -3.84 0.52 0.82
C ILE A 98 -4.91 0.23 -0.23
N ASP A 99 -5.25 1.27 -0.98
CA ASP A 99 -6.14 1.23 -2.12
C ASP A 99 -5.33 1.36 -3.40
N LEU A 100 -5.53 0.45 -4.35
CA LEU A 100 -4.98 0.51 -5.70
C LEU A 100 -6.11 0.86 -6.66
N LEU A 101 -6.01 2.02 -7.30
CA LEU A 101 -6.95 2.43 -8.35
C LEU A 101 -6.38 2.06 -9.72
N ILE A 102 -7.05 1.12 -10.39
CA ILE A 102 -6.62 0.52 -11.66
C ILE A 102 -7.64 0.90 -12.72
N ARG A 103 -7.15 1.46 -13.84
CA ARG A 103 -8.00 1.72 -15.00
C ARG A 103 -8.18 0.42 -15.80
N LEU A 104 -9.42 0.04 -16.04
CA LEU A 104 -9.74 -1.06 -16.96
C LEU A 104 -9.65 -0.52 -18.39
N ASN A 105 -8.78 -1.13 -19.20
CA ASN A 105 -8.77 -0.87 -20.64
C ASN A 105 -9.92 -1.66 -21.26
N GLN A 106 -10.83 -0.96 -21.93
CA GLN A 106 -11.83 -1.57 -22.81
C GLN A 106 -11.16 -2.02 -24.11
#